data_AF-S4P407-F1
#
_entry.id   AF-S4P407-F1
#
_cell.length_a   1.000
_cell.length_b   1.000
_cell.length_c   1.000
_cell.angle_alpha   90.00
_cell.angle_beta   90.00
_cell.angle_gamma   90.00
#
_symmetry.space_group_name_H-M   'P 1'
#
loop_
_entity.id
_entity.type
_entity.pdbx_description
1 polymer ?
#
loop_
_entity_poly.entity_id
_entity_poly.type
_entity_poly.pdbx_seq_one_letter_code
_entity_poly.pdbx_strand_id
1 'polypeptide(L)'
;MRLRIQHLVEKEKLVLAVEQEILRVHGRAERAVANQALPFSVCTILRDKEVYNVLAPDQEEKRNAQRSRCNGRQINSWLQEVDDKWEKIKEGMLRRQHTEAETLHAVQLMGWEWKLKEMGLCDYKTSPKIDSTHVPQIHVSNFDLPA
;
A
#
# COMPACT_ATOMS: atom_id res chain seq x y z
N MET A 1 2.77 -1.23 -22.60
CA MET A 1 1.54 -0.86 -21.83
C MET A 1 1.36 -1.63 -20.52
N ARG A 2 1.83 -2.89 -20.39
CA ARG A 2 1.64 -3.69 -19.17
C ARG A 2 2.18 -3.03 -17.88
N LEU A 3 3.38 -2.45 -17.92
CA LEU A 3 4.01 -1.83 -16.73
C LEU A 3 3.20 -0.66 -16.17
N ARG A 4 2.72 0.25 -17.04
CA ARG A 4 1.86 1.37 -16.63
C ARG A 4 0.59 0.92 -15.91
N ILE A 5 -0.06 -0.13 -16.42
CA ILE A 5 -1.27 -0.69 -15.80
C ILE A 5 -0.92 -1.34 -14.45
N GLN A 6 0.20 -2.06 -14.37
CA GLN A 6 0.67 -2.64 -13.11
C GLN A 6 0.92 -1.57 -12.05
N HIS A 7 1.61 -0.49 -12.40
CA HIS A 7 1.86 0.64 -11.49
C HIS A 7 0.57 1.29 -10.98
N LEU A 8 -0.41 1.46 -11.88
CA LEU A 8 -1.73 2.01 -11.52
C LEU A 8 -2.47 1.09 -10.54
N VAL A 9 -2.52 -0.21 -10.82
CA VAL A 9 -3.17 -1.19 -9.95
C VAL A 9 -2.49 -1.27 -8.58
N GLU A 10 -1.16 -1.20 -8.52
CA GLU A 10 -0.42 -1.17 -7.25
C GLU A 10 -0.77 0.07 -6.43
N LYS A 11 -0.84 1.25 -7.07
CA LYS A 11 -1.29 2.49 -6.42
C LYS A 11 -2.69 2.34 -5.85
N GLU A 12 -3.65 1.87 -6.64
CA GLU A 12 -5.05 1.70 -6.19
C GLU A 12 -5.15 0.72 -5.02
N LYS A 13 -4.42 -0.40 -5.07
CA LYS A 13 -4.35 -1.36 -3.96
C LYS A 13 -3.77 -0.74 -2.69
N LEU A 14 -2.74 0.09 -2.83
CA LEU A 14 -2.12 0.76 -1.69
C LEU A 14 -3.12 1.74 -1.06
N VAL A 15 -3.80 2.57 -1.87
CA VAL A 15 -4.83 3.50 -1.39
C VAL A 15 -5.95 2.75 -0.64
N LEU A 16 -6.50 1.70 -1.23
CA LEU A 16 -7.53 0.88 -0.59
C LEU A 16 -7.06 0.27 0.74
N ALA A 17 -5.80 -0.15 0.83
CA ALA A 17 -5.25 -0.71 2.05
C ALA A 17 -5.08 0.34 3.15
N VAL A 18 -4.74 1.59 2.79
CA VAL A 18 -4.70 2.71 3.73
C VAL A 18 -6.10 3.00 4.27
N GLU A 19 -7.09 3.17 3.38
CA GLU A 19 -8.48 3.44 3.75
C GLU A 19 -9.03 2.38 4.69
N GLN A 20 -8.77 1.10 4.40
CA GLN A 20 -9.18 -0.02 5.26
C GLN A 20 -8.55 0.05 6.65
N GLU A 21 -7.27 0.41 6.76
CA GLU A 21 -6.59 0.50 8.05
C GLU A 21 -7.07 1.71 8.85
N ILE A 22 -7.33 2.86 8.21
CA ILE A 22 -7.97 4.03 8.83
C ILE A 22 -9.33 3.65 9.40
N LEU A 23 -10.17 2.96 8.62
CA LEU A 23 -11.47 2.45 9.09
C LEU A 23 -11.31 1.48 10.27
N ARG A 24 -10.25 0.66 10.28
CA ARG A 24 -9.96 -0.28 11.37
C ARG A 24 -9.55 0.43 12.65
N VAL A 25 -8.79 1.53 12.57
CA VAL A 25 -8.43 2.38 13.71
C VAL A 25 -9.68 3.03 14.29
N HIS A 26 -10.51 3.66 13.45
CA HIS A 26 -11.77 4.26 13.89
C HIS A 26 -12.71 3.21 14.52
N GLY A 27 -12.89 2.07 13.87
CA GLY A 27 -13.71 0.98 14.42
C GLY A 27 -13.18 0.45 15.75
N ARG A 28 -11.85 0.44 15.95
CA ARG A 28 -11.23 0.12 17.25
C ARG A 28 -11.52 1.20 18.29
N ALA A 29 -11.40 2.47 17.92
CA ALA A 29 -11.65 3.59 18.80
C ALA A 29 -13.11 3.62 19.28
N GLU A 30 -14.08 3.53 18.36
CA GLU A 30 -15.51 3.50 18.67
C GLU A 30 -15.86 2.35 19.62
N ARG A 31 -15.32 1.15 19.37
CA ARG A 31 -15.50 0.00 20.26
C ARG A 31 -14.94 0.28 21.66
N ALA A 32 -13.75 0.88 21.75
CA ALA A 32 -13.17 1.22 23.04
C ALA A 32 -13.99 2.29 23.79
N VAL A 33 -14.53 3.29 23.08
CA VAL A 33 -15.45 4.30 23.65
C VAL A 33 -16.74 3.64 24.16
N ALA A 34 -17.28 2.67 23.43
CA ALA A 34 -18.47 1.92 23.82
C ALA A 34 -18.21 0.85 24.91
N ASN A 35 -17.00 0.78 25.48
CA ASN A 35 -16.56 -0.29 26.39
C ASN A 35 -16.73 -1.71 25.82
N GLN A 36 -16.69 -1.81 24.50
CA GLN A 36 -16.83 -3.04 23.75
C GLN A 36 -15.46 -3.61 23.42
N ALA A 37 -15.10 -4.74 24.03
CA ALA A 37 -13.79 -5.35 23.81
C ALA A 37 -13.64 -5.99 22.42
N LEU A 38 -14.74 -6.42 21.79
CA LEU A 38 -14.74 -7.21 20.56
C LEU A 38 -15.86 -6.78 19.60
N PRO A 39 -15.64 -6.82 18.28
CA PRO A 39 -16.66 -6.44 17.30
C PRO A 39 -17.91 -7.32 17.41
N PHE A 40 -19.09 -6.74 17.15
CA PHE A 40 -20.31 -7.51 16.96
C PHE A 40 -20.23 -8.22 15.61
N SER A 41 -19.69 -9.43 15.64
CA SER A 41 -19.60 -10.31 14.47
C SER A 41 -20.25 -11.64 14.79
N VAL A 42 -20.77 -12.31 13.76
CA VAL A 42 -21.30 -13.67 13.89
C VAL A 42 -20.26 -14.60 14.51
N CYS A 43 -18.98 -14.48 14.10
CA CYS A 43 -17.88 -15.26 14.68
C CYS A 43 -17.70 -15.02 16.18
N THR A 44 -17.82 -13.77 16.65
CA THR A 44 -17.75 -13.44 18.09
C THR A 44 -18.92 -14.06 18.85
N ILE A 45 -20.14 -13.97 18.30
CA ILE A 45 -21.34 -14.54 18.91
C ILE A 45 -21.25 -16.07 18.99
N LEU A 46 -20.80 -16.72 17.91
CA LEU A 46 -20.65 -18.18 17.85
C LEU A 46 -19.61 -18.67 18.85
N ARG A 47 -18.45 -17.99 18.93
CA ARG A 47 -17.42 -18.29 19.93
C ARG A 47 -17.93 -18.11 21.36
N ASP A 48 -18.66 -17.04 21.65
CA ASP A 48 -19.18 -16.78 23.01
C ASP A 48 -20.28 -17.78 23.42
N LYS A 49 -20.95 -18.42 22.45
CA LYS A 49 -21.95 -19.47 22.69
C LYS A 49 -21.36 -20.88 22.76
N GLU A 50 -20.07 -21.04 22.45
CA GLU A 50 -19.42 -22.34 22.44
C GLU A 50 -19.11 -22.80 23.88
N VAL A 51 -19.61 -23.98 24.25
CA VAL A 51 -19.56 -24.51 25.62
C VAL A 51 -18.12 -24.71 26.13
N TYR A 52 -17.15 -24.87 25.22
CA TYR A 52 -15.74 -25.05 25.55
C TYR A 52 -14.95 -23.73 25.68
N ASN A 53 -15.57 -22.59 25.34
CA ASN A 53 -14.93 -21.27 25.36
C ASN A 53 -15.28 -20.48 26.64
N VAL A 54 -15.34 -21.16 27.78
CA VAL A 54 -15.51 -20.50 29.08
C VAL A 54 -14.17 -19.85 29.45
N LEU A 55 -14.16 -18.52 29.49
CA LEU A 55 -12.98 -17.78 29.93
C LEU A 55 -12.69 -18.13 31.39
N ALA A 56 -11.42 -18.42 31.68
CA ALA A 56 -10.98 -18.50 33.07
C ALA A 56 -11.11 -17.11 33.72
N PRO A 57 -11.36 -17.02 35.05
CA PRO A 57 -11.62 -15.77 35.74
C PRO A 57 -10.52 -14.70 35.53
N ASP A 58 -9.26 -15.13 35.44
CA ASP A 58 -8.09 -14.28 35.19
C ASP A 58 -8.07 -13.71 33.76
N GLN A 59 -8.61 -14.44 32.79
CA GLN A 59 -8.77 -13.98 31.41
C GLN A 59 -9.91 -12.97 31.29
N GLU A 60 -10.96 -13.15 32.08
CA GLU A 60 -12.10 -12.23 32.13
C GLU A 60 -11.73 -10.89 32.79
N GLU A 61 -10.95 -10.91 33.88
CA GLU A 61 -10.37 -9.71 34.48
C GLU A 61 -9.45 -8.95 33.52
N LYS A 62 -8.58 -9.65 32.78
CA LYS A 62 -7.73 -9.03 31.75
C LYS A 62 -8.56 -8.41 30.62
N ARG A 63 -9.61 -9.11 30.16
CA ARG A 63 -10.55 -8.61 29.14
C ARG A 63 -11.27 -7.33 29.59
N ASN A 64 -11.64 -7.27 30.87
CA ASN A 64 -12.28 -6.10 31.47
C ASN A 64 -11.30 -4.95 31.72
N ALA A 65 -10.06 -5.24 32.14
CA ALA A 65 -8.98 -4.25 32.28
C ALA A 65 -8.57 -3.63 30.93
N GLN A 66 -8.72 -4.39 29.84
CA GLN A 66 -8.48 -3.93 28.48
C GLN A 66 -9.58 -3.01 27.93
N ARG A 67 -10.68 -2.75 28.68
CA ARG A 67 -11.62 -1.63 28.45
C ARG A 67 -10.99 -0.26 28.73
N SER A 68 -9.71 -0.10 28.39
CA SER A 68 -9.00 1.17 28.55
C SER A 68 -9.77 2.25 27.80
N ARG A 69 -10.10 3.34 28.51
CA ARG A 69 -10.84 4.50 27.99
C ARG A 69 -10.01 5.12 26.88
N CYS A 70 -10.36 4.81 25.63
CA CYS A 70 -9.77 5.47 24.48
C CYS A 70 -10.10 6.96 24.57
N ASN A 71 -9.09 7.82 24.41
CA ASN A 71 -9.25 9.27 24.38
C ASN A 71 -8.74 9.82 23.05
N GLY A 72 -9.10 11.05 22.70
CA GLY A 72 -8.76 11.64 21.40
C GLY A 72 -7.25 11.66 21.09
N ARG A 73 -6.39 11.81 22.11
CA ARG A 73 -4.93 11.75 21.91
C ARG A 73 -4.46 10.36 21.48
N GLN A 74 -5.04 9.32 22.06
CA GLN A 74 -4.69 7.94 21.72
C GLN A 74 -5.11 7.59 20.28
N ILE A 75 -6.28 8.08 19.85
CA ILE A 75 -6.77 7.88 18.47
C ILE A 75 -5.84 8.58 17.48
N ASN A 76 -5.49 9.84 17.74
CA ASN A 76 -4.58 10.59 16.89
C ASN A 76 -3.19 9.93 16.80
N SER A 77 -2.68 9.37 17.89
CA SER A 77 -1.43 8.61 17.87
C SER A 77 -1.53 7.38 16.95
N TRP A 78 -2.64 6.64 16.99
CA TRP A 78 -2.82 5.47 16.13
C TRP A 78 -2.98 5.84 14.66
N LEU A 79 -3.66 6.95 14.35
CA LEU A 79 -3.76 7.44 12.98
C LEU A 79 -2.39 7.90 12.46
N GLN A 80 -1.61 8.60 13.28
CA GLN A 80 -0.25 8.98 12.90
C GLN A 80 0.64 7.76 12.63
N GLU A 81 0.54 6.70 13.44
CA GLU A 81 1.26 5.44 13.19
C GLU A 81 0.85 4.79 11.87
N VAL A 82 -0.41 4.93 11.46
CA VAL A 82 -0.91 4.47 10.16
C VAL A 82 -0.33 5.33 9.03
N ASP A 83 -0.36 6.65 9.17
CA ASP A 83 0.21 7.59 8.18
C ASP A 83 1.71 7.34 7.96
N ASP A 84 2.48 7.31 9.04
CA ASP A 84 3.94 7.10 8.99
C ASP A 84 4.29 5.76 8.33
N LYS A 85 3.54 4.72 8.66
CA LYS A 85 3.70 3.38 8.08
C LYS A 85 3.45 3.41 6.58
N TRP A 86 2.33 3.99 6.14
CA TRP A 86 1.93 3.92 4.74
C TRP A 86 2.72 4.89 3.86
N GLU A 87 3.15 6.04 4.38
CA GLU A 87 4.04 6.93 3.64
C GLU A 87 5.37 6.25 3.35
N LYS A 88 5.95 5.53 4.32
CA LYS A 88 7.17 4.73 4.10
C LYS A 88 6.99 3.64 3.04
N ILE A 89 5.83 2.98 3.02
CA ILE A 89 5.52 1.96 2.01
C ILE A 89 5.35 2.60 0.62
N LYS A 90 4.63 3.71 0.55
CA LYS A 90 4.43 4.50 -0.69
C LYS A 90 5.76 4.97 -1.26
N GLU A 91 6.64 5.53 -0.45
CA GLU A 91 7.99 5.94 -0.89
C GLU A 91 8.80 4.78 -1.48
N GLY A 92 8.72 3.60 -0.85
CA GLY A 92 9.36 2.39 -1.35
C GLY A 92 8.78 1.94 -2.68
N MET A 93 7.46 1.99 -2.84
CA MET A 93 6.77 1.68 -4.09
C MET A 93 7.19 2.64 -5.21
N LEU A 94 7.15 3.95 -4.96
CA LEU A 94 7.50 4.97 -5.96
C LEU A 94 8.95 4.83 -6.41
N ARG A 95 9.90 4.64 -5.49
CA ARG A 95 11.31 4.38 -5.83
C ARG A 95 11.46 3.20 -6.77
N ARG A 96 10.81 2.07 -6.46
CA ARG A 96 10.82 0.89 -7.33
C ARG A 96 10.22 1.19 -8.70
N GLN A 97 9.08 1.86 -8.76
CA GLN A 97 8.41 2.18 -10.03
C GLN A 97 9.27 3.10 -10.91
N HIS A 98 10.00 4.06 -10.33
CA HIS A 98 10.99 4.86 -11.05
C HIS A 98 12.09 4.00 -11.67
N THR A 99 12.70 3.11 -10.88
CA THR A 99 13.74 2.20 -11.38
C THR A 99 13.20 1.27 -12.48
N GLU A 100 11.99 0.73 -12.33
CA GLU A 100 11.35 -0.10 -13.36
C GLU A 100 11.09 0.69 -14.65
N ALA A 101 10.66 1.95 -14.56
CA ALA A 101 10.43 2.82 -15.72
C ALA A 101 11.75 3.17 -16.44
N GLU A 102 12.80 3.51 -15.69
CA GLU A 102 14.13 3.82 -16.22
C GLU A 102 14.77 2.60 -16.89
N THR A 103 14.74 1.45 -16.24
CA THR A 103 15.31 0.20 -16.78
C THR A 103 14.57 -0.25 -18.04
N LEU A 104 13.24 -0.18 -18.07
CA LEU A 104 12.47 -0.48 -19.28
C LEU A 104 12.83 0.49 -20.43
N HIS A 105 12.94 1.79 -20.13
CA HIS A 105 13.30 2.79 -21.13
C HIS A 105 14.69 2.54 -21.71
N ALA A 106 15.68 2.20 -20.88
CA ALA A 106 17.02 1.84 -21.32
C ALA A 106 17.03 0.61 -22.25
N VAL A 107 16.29 -0.44 -21.89
CA VAL A 107 16.14 -1.65 -22.74
C VAL A 107 15.49 -1.31 -24.08
N GLN A 108 14.47 -0.46 -24.07
CA GLN A 108 13.80 -0.04 -25.30
C GLN A 108 14.70 0.81 -26.20
N LEU A 109 15.48 1.74 -25.63
CA LEU A 109 16.47 2.51 -26.38
C LEU A 109 17.52 1.59 -27.02
N MET A 110 18.05 0.62 -26.26
CA MET A 110 19.00 -0.37 -26.80
C MET A 110 18.38 -1.17 -27.94
N GLY A 111 17.15 -1.67 -27.77
CA GLY A 111 16.46 -2.40 -28.83
C GLY A 111 16.22 -1.56 -30.08
N TRP A 112 15.92 -0.26 -29.91
CA TRP A 112 15.72 0.67 -31.01
C TRP A 112 17.03 0.98 -31.74
N GLU A 113 18.12 1.21 -31.00
CA GLU A 113 19.46 1.40 -31.57
C GLU A 113 19.87 0.18 -32.41
N TRP A 114 19.67 -1.03 -31.88
CA TRP A 114 19.93 -2.27 -32.63
C TRP A 114 19.12 -2.35 -33.91
N LYS A 115 17.85 -1.94 -33.89
CA LYS A 115 17.01 -1.95 -35.08
C LYS A 115 17.50 -0.96 -36.15
N LEU A 116 17.99 0.21 -35.76
CA LEU A 116 18.60 1.16 -36.70
C LEU A 116 19.84 0.58 -37.38
N LYS A 117 20.68 -0.14 -36.63
CA LYS A 117 21.89 -0.79 -37.15
C LYS A 117 21.55 -1.94 -38.10
N GLU A 118 20.58 -2.81 -37.75
CA GLU A 118 20.12 -3.89 -38.63
C GLU A 118 19.60 -3.39 -39.98
N MET A 119 18.91 -2.25 -39.97
CA MET A 119 18.33 -1.66 -41.18
C MET A 119 19.35 -0.82 -41.98
N GLY A 120 20.61 -0.74 -41.53
CA GLY A 120 21.66 0.05 -42.18
C GLY A 120 21.45 1.56 -42.07
N LEU A 121 20.60 2.02 -41.14
CA LEU A 121 20.31 3.45 -40.91
C LEU A 121 21.36 4.14 -40.02
N CYS A 122 22.25 3.36 -39.40
CA CYS A 122 23.37 3.84 -38.59
C CYS A 122 24.52 2.83 -38.64
N ASP A 123 25.76 3.30 -38.55
CA ASP A 123 26.93 2.42 -38.41
C ASP A 123 26.93 1.74 -37.03
N TYR A 124 27.50 0.54 -36.95
CA TYR A 124 27.57 -0.27 -35.74
C TYR A 124 28.40 0.39 -34.64
N LYS A 125 29.36 1.23 -35.04
CA LYS A 125 30.26 1.97 -34.13
C LYS A 125 29.64 3.25 -33.58
N THR A 126 28.49 3.69 -34.09
CA THR A 126 27.85 4.93 -33.65
C THR A 126 26.70 4.64 -32.68
N SER A 127 26.53 5.52 -31.70
CA SER A 127 25.36 5.54 -30.82
C SER A 127 24.42 6.67 -31.27
N PRO A 128 23.35 6.35 -32.02
CA PRO A 128 22.45 7.35 -32.55
C PRO A 128 21.66 8.03 -31.42
N LYS A 129 21.38 9.33 -31.57
CA LYS A 129 20.42 10.03 -30.69
C LYS A 129 19.01 9.64 -31.11
N ILE A 130 18.30 8.95 -30.21
CA ILE A 130 16.93 8.51 -30.44
C ILE A 130 15.99 9.58 -29.88
N ASP A 131 15.09 10.07 -30.73
CA ASP A 131 14.08 11.03 -30.31
C ASP A 131 13.06 10.40 -29.34
N SER A 132 12.63 11.17 -28.33
CA SER A 132 11.74 10.71 -27.26
C SER A 132 10.37 10.26 -27.77
N THR A 133 9.92 10.75 -28.93
CA THR A 133 8.65 10.31 -29.53
C THR A 133 8.69 8.87 -30.04
N HIS A 134 9.87 8.36 -30.40
CA HIS A 134 10.04 6.98 -30.86
C HIS A 134 10.09 5.98 -29.70
N VAL A 135 10.68 6.39 -28.58
CA VAL A 135 10.80 5.58 -27.37
C VAL A 135 10.35 6.41 -26.16
N PRO A 136 9.03 6.49 -25.90
CA PRO A 136 8.51 7.29 -24.79
C PRO A 136 8.79 6.63 -23.44
N GLN A 137 9.24 7.43 -22.47
CA GLN A 137 9.43 6.98 -21.09
C GLN A 137 8.11 6.97 -20.33
N ILE A 138 7.92 5.96 -19.47
CA ILE A 138 6.76 5.91 -18.57
C ILE A 138 6.96 6.94 -17.45
N HIS A 139 6.01 7.85 -17.30
CA HIS A 139 6.00 8.80 -16.20
C HIS A 139 5.45 8.15 -14.92
N VAL A 140 6.23 8.23 -13.84
CA VAL A 140 5.82 7.84 -12.49
C VAL A 140 5.43 9.12 -11.74
N SER A 141 4.18 9.19 -11.32
CA SER A 141 3.61 10.37 -10.63
C SER A 141 3.50 10.09 -9.14
N ASN A 142 3.85 11.10 -8.33
CA ASN A 142 3.55 11.07 -6.90
C ASN A 142 2.04 11.28 -6.67
N PHE A 143 1.54 10.84 -5.53
CA PHE A 143 0.14 10.95 -5.13
C PHE A 143 0.00 11.04 -3.62
N ASP A 144 -1.08 11.66 -3.16
CA ASP A 144 -1.36 11.76 -1.72
C ASP A 144 -2.15 10.55 -1.23
N LEU A 145 -1.85 10.13 0.00
CA LEU A 145 -2.63 9.12 0.69
C LEU A 145 -3.84 9.78 1.36
N PRO A 146 -4.97 9.05 1.48
CA PRO A 146 -6.10 9.51 2.28
C PRO A 146 -5.67 9.65 3.75
N ALA A 147 -6.20 10.68 4.41
CA ALA A 147 -6.02 10.99 5.83
C ALA A 147 -7.35 10.82 6.59
#